data_AF-J2L9E5-F1
#
_entry.id   AF-J2L9E5-F1
#
_cell.length_a   1.000
_cell.length_b   1.000
_cell.length_c   1.000
_cell.angle_alpha   90.00
_cell.angle_beta   90.00
_cell.angle_gamma   90.00
#
_symmetry.space_group_name_H-M   'P 1'
#
loop_
_entity.id
_entity.type
_entity.pdbx_description
1 polymer ?
#
loop_
_entity_poly.entity_id
_entity_poly.type
_entity_poly.pdbx_seq_one_letter_code
_entity_poly.pdbx_strand_id
1 'polypeptide(L)'
;MTRDAGDRCRLPQAFWRAAERMGLPAPALLRQARLPATLHIAPETWLTTAQYFALWRAVETLSQDPAIGLRMTVETDTSVHPPATMSAFFARDYRDGLHRLARFKRLCTPEELTAAETGSECRVAVRWLHTDEAEPDAAGDGTFA
;
A
#
# COMPACT_ATOMS: atom_id res chain seq x y z
N MET A 1 18.01 17.47 4.31
CA MET A 1 16.74 16.70 4.28
C MET A 1 16.68 15.91 5.56
N THR A 2 15.97 16.44 6.56
CA THR A 2 15.76 15.77 7.84
C THR A 2 14.97 14.49 7.58
N ARG A 3 15.57 13.34 7.90
CA ARG A 3 14.89 12.04 7.90
C ARG A 3 13.77 12.14 8.94
N ASP A 4 12.53 12.34 8.49
CA ASP A 4 11.38 12.17 9.37
C ASP A 4 11.38 10.70 9.82
N ALA A 5 11.46 10.48 11.13
CA ALA A 5 11.49 9.13 11.68
C ALA A 5 10.16 8.39 11.39
N GLY A 6 9.08 9.12 11.14
CA GLY A 6 7.76 8.59 10.82
C GLY A 6 7.54 8.19 9.36
N ASP A 7 8.32 8.73 8.42
CA ASP A 7 8.14 8.48 6.98
C ASP A 7 8.79 7.17 6.54
N ARG A 8 8.22 6.06 6.99
CA ARG A 8 8.75 4.72 6.77
C ARG A 8 7.65 3.71 6.50
N CYS A 9 7.70 3.11 5.33
CA CYS A 9 6.84 2.02 4.87
C CYS A 9 7.69 0.78 4.58
N ARG A 10 7.21 -0.41 4.95
CA ARG A 10 7.79 -1.68 4.49
C ARG A 10 6.99 -2.19 3.31
N LEU A 11 7.69 -2.58 2.27
CA LEU A 11 7.06 -3.25 1.14
C LEU A 11 7.12 -4.76 1.34
N PRO A 12 5.97 -5.45 1.44
CA PRO A 12 5.95 -6.89 1.67
C PRO A 12 6.45 -7.65 0.44
N GLN A 13 7.03 -8.83 0.65
CA GLN A 13 7.42 -9.74 -0.45
C GLN A 13 6.25 -10.16 -1.34
N ALA A 14 5.03 -10.07 -0.81
CA ALA A 14 3.79 -10.25 -1.56
C ALA A 14 3.69 -9.33 -2.78
N PHE A 15 4.09 -8.05 -2.64
CA PHE A 15 4.07 -7.07 -3.71
C PHE A 15 4.92 -7.52 -4.90
N TRP A 16 6.15 -7.97 -4.65
CA TRP A 16 7.06 -8.41 -5.71
C TRP A 16 6.52 -9.64 -6.44
N ARG A 17 5.97 -10.60 -5.70
CA ARG A 17 5.36 -11.81 -6.28
C ARG A 17 4.11 -11.49 -7.10
N ALA A 18 3.30 -10.52 -6.67
CA ALA A 18 2.13 -10.07 -7.43
C ALA A 18 2.57 -9.35 -8.72
N ALA A 19 3.55 -8.46 -8.63
CA ALA A 19 4.11 -7.77 -9.79
C ALA A 19 4.71 -8.75 -10.82
N GLU A 20 5.49 -9.74 -10.38
CA GLU A 20 6.04 -10.77 -11.27
C GLU A 20 4.95 -11.57 -12.00
N ARG A 21 3.85 -11.93 -11.31
CA ARG A 21 2.70 -12.59 -11.94
C ARG A 21 2.01 -11.73 -12.99
N MET A 22 2.09 -10.41 -12.86
CA MET A 22 1.59 -9.46 -13.86
C MET A 22 2.61 -9.16 -14.97
N GLY A 23 3.75 -9.86 -15.01
CA GLY A 23 4.79 -9.62 -16.01
C GLY A 23 5.63 -8.36 -15.75
N LEU A 24 5.63 -7.85 -14.51
CA LEU A 24 6.39 -6.67 -14.09
C LEU A 24 7.59 -7.10 -13.23
N PRO A 25 8.76 -7.42 -13.84
CA PRO A 25 9.90 -7.90 -13.08
C PRO A 25 10.49 -6.81 -12.19
N ALA A 26 10.87 -7.16 -10.96
CA ALA A 26 11.39 -6.21 -9.97
C ALA A 26 12.53 -5.31 -10.48
N PRO A 27 13.53 -5.79 -11.26
CA PRO A 27 14.56 -4.93 -11.82
C PRO A 27 14.02 -3.81 -12.73
N ALA A 28 12.96 -4.07 -13.50
CA ALA A 28 12.35 -3.06 -14.36
C ALA A 28 11.63 -1.99 -13.54
N LEU A 29 10.85 -2.41 -12.54
CA LEU A 29 10.17 -1.51 -11.61
C LEU A 29 11.15 -0.63 -10.84
N LEU A 30 12.21 -1.22 -10.28
CA LEU A 30 13.22 -0.49 -9.51
C LEU A 30 13.99 0.51 -10.39
N ARG A 31 14.31 0.14 -11.62
CA ARG A 31 14.94 1.06 -12.59
C ARG A 31 14.02 2.23 -12.93
N GLN A 32 12.74 1.95 -13.22
CA GLN A 32 11.75 2.98 -13.54
C GLN A 32 11.52 3.93 -12.35
N ALA A 33 11.43 3.39 -11.13
CA ALA A 33 11.27 4.14 -9.89
C ALA A 33 12.57 4.82 -9.39
N ARG A 34 13.71 4.57 -10.05
CA ARG A 34 15.06 5.04 -9.64
C ARG A 34 15.42 4.61 -8.21
N LEU A 35 15.07 3.38 -7.86
CA LEU A 35 15.32 2.77 -6.57
C LEU A 35 16.50 1.76 -6.62
N PRO A 36 17.14 1.46 -5.48
CA PRO A 36 18.23 0.48 -5.43
C PRO A 36 17.80 -0.89 -5.96
N ALA A 37 18.62 -1.49 -6.83
CA ALA A 37 18.32 -2.78 -7.46
C ALA A 37 18.13 -3.93 -6.47
N THR A 38 18.66 -3.81 -5.26
CA THR A 38 18.59 -4.84 -4.20
C THR A 38 17.36 -4.71 -3.31
N LEU A 39 16.50 -3.71 -3.51
CA LEU A 39 15.34 -3.47 -2.64
C LEU A 39 14.41 -4.70 -2.55
N HIS A 40 14.21 -5.42 -3.66
CA HIS A 40 13.32 -6.58 -3.72
C HIS A 40 13.82 -7.82 -2.99
N ILE A 41 15.13 -7.92 -2.74
CA ILE A 41 15.75 -9.05 -2.01
C ILE A 41 16.10 -8.72 -0.56
N ALA A 42 15.91 -7.47 -0.13
CA ALA A 42 16.25 -7.01 1.21
C ALA A 42 14.97 -6.72 2.02
N PRO A 43 14.37 -7.72 2.69
CA PRO A 43 13.03 -7.61 3.32
C PRO A 43 12.95 -6.60 4.47
N GLU A 44 14.09 -6.21 5.04
CA GLU A 44 14.16 -5.22 6.13
C GLU A 44 14.32 -3.77 5.65
N THR A 45 14.21 -3.53 4.33
CA THR A 45 14.40 -2.19 3.77
C THR A 45 13.14 -1.36 3.95
N TRP A 46 13.33 -0.14 4.47
CA TRP A 46 12.28 0.86 4.60
C TRP A 46 12.26 1.79 3.40
N LEU A 47 11.07 2.12 2.92
CA LEU A 47 10.80 3.12 1.90
C LEU A 47 10.22 4.39 2.54
N THR A 48 10.54 5.55 2.00
CA THR A 48 9.75 6.76 2.26
C THR A 48 8.45 6.73 1.46
N THR A 49 7.48 7.56 1.82
CA THR A 49 6.23 7.75 1.07
C THR A 49 6.51 8.09 -0.40
N ALA A 50 7.47 8.99 -0.65
CA ALA A 50 7.89 9.36 -2.00
C ALA A 50 8.45 8.17 -2.81
N GLN A 51 9.22 7.28 -2.17
CA GLN A 51 9.76 6.09 -2.83
C GLN A 51 8.68 5.04 -3.09
N TYR A 52 7.74 4.86 -2.15
CA TYR A 52 6.57 4.01 -2.32
C TYR A 52 5.71 4.49 -3.50
N PHE A 53 5.46 5.80 -3.61
CA PHE A 53 4.72 6.39 -4.73
C PHE A 53 5.47 6.25 -6.05
N ALA A 54 6.79 6.46 -6.06
CA ALA A 54 7.61 6.24 -7.25
C ALA A 54 7.51 4.80 -7.76
N LEU A 55 7.39 3.82 -6.85
CA LEU A 55 7.25 2.41 -7.20
C LEU A 55 5.88 2.09 -7.78
N TRP A 56 4.79 2.60 -7.19
CA TRP A 56 3.44 2.41 -7.75
C TRP A 56 3.26 3.12 -9.10
N ARG A 57 3.81 4.33 -9.26
CA ARG A 57 3.84 5.01 -10.57
C ARG A 57 4.62 4.19 -11.61
N ALA A 58 5.66 3.46 -11.20
CA ALA A 58 6.36 2.54 -12.09
C ALA A 58 5.50 1.34 -12.49
N VAL A 59 4.67 0.80 -11.58
CA VAL A 59 3.69 -0.25 -11.88
C VAL A 59 2.68 0.23 -12.93
N GLU A 60 2.09 1.40 -12.73
CA GLU A 60 1.14 2.02 -13.69
C GLU A 60 1.80 2.24 -15.05
N THR A 61 2.99 2.85 -15.05
CA THR A 61 3.71 3.19 -16.28
C THR A 61 4.10 1.95 -17.07
N LEU A 62 4.57 0.88 -16.42
CA LEU A 62 5.04 -0.31 -17.12
C LEU A 62 3.90 -1.27 -17.51
N SER A 63 2.81 -1.30 -16.75
CA SER A 63 1.65 -2.13 -17.07
C SER A 63 0.78 -1.55 -18.18
N GLN A 64 0.64 -0.22 -18.22
CA GLN A 64 -0.35 0.47 -19.06
C GLN A 64 -1.79 -0.06 -18.84
N ASP A 65 -2.05 -0.64 -17.67
CA ASP A 65 -3.34 -1.21 -17.28
C ASP A 65 -3.91 -0.38 -16.13
N PRO A 66 -5.02 0.37 -16.33
CA PRO A 66 -5.62 1.18 -15.28
C PRO A 66 -6.20 0.34 -14.13
N ALA A 67 -6.40 -0.97 -14.31
CA ALA A 67 -6.88 -1.88 -13.27
C ALA A 67 -5.74 -2.67 -12.59
N ILE A 68 -4.48 -2.33 -12.84
CA ILE A 68 -3.33 -3.10 -12.34
C ILE A 68 -3.30 -3.20 -10.82
N GLY A 69 -3.69 -2.14 -10.11
CA GLY A 69 -3.78 -2.13 -8.64
C GLY A 69 -4.76 -3.17 -8.13
N LEU A 70 -6.00 -3.14 -8.64
CA LEU A 70 -7.04 -4.13 -8.31
C LEU A 70 -6.57 -5.56 -8.59
N ARG A 71 -5.98 -5.80 -9.77
CA ARG A 71 -5.50 -7.13 -10.17
C ARG A 71 -4.40 -7.64 -9.25
N MET A 72 -3.43 -6.79 -8.89
CA MET A 72 -2.37 -7.15 -7.95
C MET A 72 -2.92 -7.47 -6.55
N THR A 73 -3.95 -6.76 -6.09
CA THR A 73 -4.57 -7.00 -4.78
C THR A 73 -5.35 -8.30 -4.73
N VAL A 74 -6.18 -8.58 -5.74
CA VAL A 74 -6.97 -9.83 -5.82
C VAL A 74 -6.07 -11.07 -5.88
N GLU A 75 -4.91 -10.94 -6.51
CA GLU A 75 -3.91 -12.02 -6.62
C GLU A 75 -3.04 -12.17 -5.36
N THR A 76 -3.11 -11.23 -4.43
CA THR A 76 -2.34 -11.28 -3.19
C THR A 76 -3.03 -12.18 -2.17
N ASP A 77 -2.33 -13.24 -1.75
CA ASP A 77 -2.83 -14.21 -0.77
C ASP A 77 -3.21 -13.51 0.55
N THR A 78 -4.34 -13.88 1.15
CA THR A 78 -4.77 -13.21 2.37
C THR A 78 -3.84 -13.47 3.57
N SER A 79 -3.07 -14.55 3.54
CA SER A 79 -2.09 -14.94 4.57
C SER A 79 -0.89 -14.00 4.69
N VAL A 80 -0.63 -13.16 3.69
CA VAL A 80 0.51 -12.22 3.69
C VAL A 80 0.11 -10.78 4.04
N HIS A 81 -1.14 -10.58 4.47
CA HIS A 81 -1.62 -9.27 4.89
C HIS A 81 -0.88 -8.75 6.12
N PRO A 82 -0.65 -7.42 6.22
CA PRO A 82 -0.11 -6.82 7.43
C PRO A 82 -1.01 -7.08 8.66
N PRO A 83 -0.44 -7.07 9.88
CA PRO A 83 -1.20 -7.26 11.11
C PRO A 83 -2.42 -6.32 11.26
N ALA A 84 -2.33 -5.10 10.73
CA ALA A 84 -3.45 -4.16 10.71
C ALA A 84 -4.65 -4.71 9.94
N THR A 85 -4.47 -5.23 8.72
CA THR A 85 -5.55 -5.84 7.94
C THR A 85 -6.02 -7.15 8.57
N MET A 86 -5.12 -7.97 9.12
CA MET A 86 -5.50 -9.17 9.87
C MET A 86 -6.44 -8.86 11.03
N SER A 87 -6.21 -7.76 11.76
CA SER A 87 -7.06 -7.39 12.90
C SER A 87 -8.53 -7.18 12.55
N ALA A 88 -8.82 -6.75 11.32
CA ALA A 88 -10.17 -6.57 10.80
C ALA A 88 -10.84 -7.90 10.40
N PHE A 89 -10.09 -8.89 9.93
CA PHE A 89 -10.64 -10.23 9.66
C PHE A 89 -11.11 -10.94 10.94
N PHE A 90 -10.60 -10.55 12.11
CA PHE A 90 -11.04 -11.04 13.42
C PHE A 90 -11.99 -10.06 14.13
N ALA A 91 -12.59 -9.12 13.41
CA ALA A 91 -13.58 -8.20 13.96
C ALA A 91 -14.94 -8.88 14.18
N ARG A 92 -15.74 -8.32 15.07
CA ARG A 92 -17.11 -8.81 15.33
C ARG A 92 -18.02 -8.59 14.11
N ASP A 93 -17.85 -7.45 13.46
CA ASP A 93 -18.64 -6.99 12.32
C ASP A 93 -17.79 -6.03 11.46
N TYR A 94 -18.34 -5.61 10.33
CA TYR A 94 -17.65 -4.75 9.37
C TYR A 94 -17.24 -3.39 9.97
N ARG A 95 -18.09 -2.81 10.82
CA ARG A 95 -17.83 -1.54 11.49
C ARG A 95 -16.65 -1.66 12.46
N ASP A 96 -16.63 -2.70 13.29
CA ASP A 96 -15.48 -3.03 14.15
C ASP A 96 -14.21 -3.23 13.30
N GLY A 97 -14.33 -3.89 12.14
CA GLY A 97 -13.23 -4.06 11.19
C GLY A 97 -12.62 -2.74 10.71
N LEU A 98 -13.47 -1.80 10.26
CA LEU A 98 -13.03 -0.47 9.82
C LEU A 98 -12.34 0.31 10.94
N HIS A 99 -12.87 0.27 12.17
CA HIS A 99 -12.24 0.96 13.30
C HIS A 99 -10.90 0.35 13.70
N ARG A 100 -10.75 -0.98 13.61
CA ARG A 100 -9.47 -1.65 13.85
C ARG A 100 -8.44 -1.28 12.78
N LEU A 101 -8.84 -1.27 11.51
CA LEU A 101 -8.00 -0.77 10.42
C LEU A 101 -7.56 0.68 10.68
N ALA A 102 -8.51 1.58 10.97
CA ALA A 102 -8.22 2.99 11.27
C ALA A 102 -7.19 3.14 12.40
N ARG A 103 -7.32 2.32 13.45
CA ARG A 103 -6.42 2.33 14.61
C ARG A 103 -5.01 1.82 14.29
N PHE A 104 -4.89 0.76 13.49
CA PHE A 104 -3.62 0.04 13.33
C PHE A 104 -2.90 0.31 12.01
N LYS A 105 -3.55 0.91 11.00
CA LYS A 105 -2.96 1.19 9.68
C LYS A 105 -1.62 1.95 9.78
N ARG A 106 -1.55 2.96 10.65
CA ARG A 106 -0.34 3.76 10.93
C ARG A 106 0.87 2.97 11.44
N LEU A 107 0.68 1.74 11.92
CA LEU A 107 1.78 0.86 12.32
C LEU A 107 2.47 0.18 11.14
N CYS A 108 1.80 0.11 9.99
CA CYS A 108 2.28 -0.60 8.80
C CYS A 108 2.70 0.37 7.70
N THR A 109 1.99 1.48 7.54
CA THR A 109 2.24 2.48 6.51
C THR A 109 2.07 3.91 7.06
N PRO A 110 2.70 4.93 6.44
CA PRO A 110 2.54 6.34 6.81
C PRO A 110 1.19 6.93 6.33
N GLU A 111 0.12 6.19 6.54
CA GLU A 111 -1.25 6.53 6.15
C GLU A 111 -2.16 6.57 7.38
N GLU A 112 -3.09 7.50 7.37
CA GLU A 112 -4.20 7.55 8.32
C GLU A 112 -5.50 7.20 7.61
N LEU A 113 -6.13 6.11 8.04
CA LEU A 113 -7.48 5.75 7.63
C LEU A 113 -8.47 6.34 8.65
N THR A 114 -9.48 7.02 8.14
CA THR A 114 -10.59 7.56 8.92
C THR A 114 -11.89 6.91 8.48
N ALA A 115 -12.72 6.51 9.44
CA ALA A 115 -14.08 6.04 9.22
C ALA A 115 -15.01 6.96 10.01
N ALA A 116 -15.74 7.83 9.31
CA ALA A 116 -16.64 8.81 9.89
C ALA A 116 -18.09 8.45 9.53
N GLU A 117 -18.96 8.40 10.53
CA GLU A 117 -20.36 8.03 10.34
C GLU A 117 -21.28 9.23 10.48
N THR A 118 -22.22 9.34 9.55
CA THR A 118 -23.27 10.37 9.56
C THR A 118 -24.59 9.71 9.21
N GLY A 119 -25.46 9.52 10.21
CA GLY A 119 -26.74 8.83 10.03
C GLY A 119 -26.54 7.39 9.58
N SER A 120 -27.02 7.06 8.37
CA SER A 120 -26.88 5.73 7.76
C SER A 120 -25.64 5.58 6.87
N GLU A 121 -24.84 6.63 6.71
CA GLU A 121 -23.67 6.64 5.83
C GLU A 121 -22.38 6.54 6.63
N CYS A 122 -21.40 5.80 6.09
CA CYS A 122 -20.05 5.76 6.60
C CYS A 122 -19.10 6.20 5.48
N ARG A 123 -18.32 7.26 5.73
CA ARG A 123 -17.26 7.72 4.86
C ARG A 123 -15.92 7.15 5.33
N VAL A 124 -15.29 6.36 4.48
CA VAL A 124 -13.92 5.90 4.67
C VAL A 124 -13.01 6.77 3.82
N ALA A 125 -11.96 7.33 4.42
CA ALA A 125 -10.97 8.13 3.72
C ALA A 125 -9.56 7.83 4.22
N VAL A 126 -8.60 7.84 3.30
CA VAL A 126 -7.19 7.62 3.58
C VAL A 126 -6.43 8.91 3.29
N ARG A 127 -5.48 9.25 4.17
CA ARG A 127 -4.59 10.40 4.01
C ARG A 127 -3.15 9.98 4.25
N TRP A 128 -2.27 10.37 3.33
CA TRP A 128 -0.82 10.23 3.50
C TRP A 128 -0.26 11.33 4.39
N LEU A 129 0.61 10.97 5.35
CA LEU A 129 1.07 11.91 6.38
C LEU A 129 2.30 12.74 5.98
N HIS A 130 3.03 12.31 4.95
CA HIS A 130 4.32 12.91 4.57
C HIS A 130 4.36 13.41 3.12
N THR A 131 3.20 13.57 2.47
CA THR A 131 3.09 14.14 1.13
C THR A 131 1.72 14.77 0.90
N ASP A 132 1.70 15.86 0.13
CA ASP A 132 0.49 16.45 -0.46
C ASP A 132 0.35 16.06 -1.94
N GLU A 133 1.27 15.25 -2.48
CA GLU A 133 1.13 14.70 -3.83
C GLU A 133 -0.11 13.81 -3.91
N ALA A 134 -0.76 13.83 -5.07
CA ALA A 134 -1.80 12.85 -5.39
C ALA A 134 -1.22 11.43 -5.30
N GLU A 135 -1.94 10.56 -4.58
CA GLU A 135 -1.64 9.14 -4.53
C GLU A 135 -1.75 8.53 -5.93
N PRO A 136 -0.86 7.58 -6.30
CA PRO A 136 -1.03 6.80 -7.54
C PRO A 136 -2.32 5.98 -7.50
N ASP A 137 -3.10 5.97 -8.58
CA ASP A 137 -4.38 5.27 -8.68
C ASP A 137 -4.27 3.80 -8.26
N ALA A 138 -3.20 3.11 -8.70
CA ALA A 138 -2.97 1.70 -8.37
C ALA A 138 -2.65 1.47 -6.88
N ALA A 139 -2.09 2.46 -6.18
CA ALA A 139 -1.88 2.39 -4.74
C ALA A 139 -3.22 2.56 -3.98
N GLY A 140 -4.08 3.45 -4.49
CA GLY A 140 -5.44 3.64 -3.99
C GLY A 140 -6.29 2.37 -4.13
N ASP A 141 -6.25 1.73 -5.29
CA ASP A 141 -6.85 0.41 -5.53
C ASP A 141 -6.36 -0.62 -4.52
N GLY A 142 -5.06 -0.61 -4.21
CA GLY A 142 -4.44 -1.48 -3.20
C GLY A 142 -5.07 -1.36 -1.81
N THR A 143 -5.66 -0.21 -1.49
CA THR A 143 -6.28 0.04 -0.19
C THR A 143 -7.79 -0.24 -0.16
N PHE A 144 -8.47 -0.11 -1.30
CA PHE A 144 -9.94 -0.18 -1.38
C PHE A 144 -10.51 -1.39 -2.14
N ALA A 145 -9.67 -2.23 -2.74
CA ALA A 145 -10.06 -3.52 -3.30
C ALA A 145 -10.47 -4.52 -2.22
#